data_AF-A0A850ZA10-F1
#
_entry.id   AF-A0A850ZA10-F1
#
_cell.length_a   1.000
_cell.length_b   1.000
_cell.length_c   1.000
_cell.angle_alpha   90.00
_cell.angle_beta   90.00
_cell.angle_gamma   90.00
#
_symmetry.space_group_name_H-M   'P 1'
#
loop_
_entity.id
_entity.type
_entity.pdbx_description
1 polymer ?
#
loop_
_entity_poly.entity_id
_entity_poly.type
_entity_poly.pdbx_seq_one_letter_code
_entity_poly.pdbx_strand_id
1 'polypeptide(L)'
;PITLSIQLWNVTSTMIQFSWKPQGGTGDGPYTVRLLGKSGEMERILYETSTAFENLLPGCQYQISVDVSTCSKNVSTSLTVRTAAEVYNGTTRITNEDFKPEYQNKSSTEFKEFEKKFIMEV
;
A
#
# COMPACT_ATOMS: atom_id res chain seq x y z
N PRO A 1 5.13 -1.04 -32.79
CA PRO A 1 5.17 -2.14 -31.79
C PRO A 1 4.18 -1.86 -30.66
N ILE A 2 3.38 -2.85 -30.26
CA ILE A 2 2.42 -2.68 -29.16
C ILE A 2 3.18 -2.64 -27.83
N THR A 3 2.91 -1.64 -26.99
CA THR A 3 3.43 -1.53 -25.63
C THR A 3 2.30 -1.25 -24.64
N LEU A 4 2.51 -1.60 -23.38
CA LEU A 4 1.57 -1.35 -22.29
C LEU A 4 2.21 -0.44 -21.24
N SER A 5 1.45 0.54 -20.75
CA SER A 5 1.85 1.40 -19.64
C SER A 5 0.78 1.37 -18.56
N ILE A 6 1.16 0.99 -17.34
CA ILE A 6 0.29 0.98 -16.17
C ILE A 6 0.20 2.40 -15.58
N GLN A 7 -1.01 2.81 -15.22
CA GLN A 7 -1.32 4.08 -14.57
C GLN A 7 -2.11 3.81 -13.28
N LEU A 8 -1.56 4.24 -12.15
CA LEU A 8 -2.24 4.14 -10.85
C LEU A 8 -3.30 5.24 -10.73
N TRP A 9 -4.49 4.89 -10.25
CA TRP A 9 -5.59 5.83 -10.00
C TRP A 9 -5.78 6.10 -8.51
N ASN A 10 -5.87 5.04 -7.71
CA ASN A 10 -6.09 5.13 -6.28
C ASN A 10 -5.37 4.00 -5.57
N VAL A 11 -4.69 4.32 -4.46
CA VAL A 11 -3.98 3.36 -3.63
C VAL A 11 -4.29 3.69 -2.18
N THR A 12 -5.01 2.80 -1.51
CA THR A 12 -5.34 2.92 -0.08
C THR A 12 -4.55 1.90 0.73
N SER A 13 -4.87 1.74 2.02
CA SER A 13 -4.29 0.69 2.84
C SER A 13 -4.73 -0.72 2.43
N THR A 14 -5.89 -0.85 1.80
CA THR A 14 -6.50 -2.15 1.48
C THR A 14 -6.90 -2.32 0.01
N MET A 15 -6.62 -1.33 -0.84
CA MET A 15 -6.98 -1.35 -2.26
C MET A 15 -5.88 -0.77 -3.14
N ILE A 16 -5.71 -1.36 -4.33
CA ILE A 16 -4.97 -0.78 -5.45
C ILE A 16 -5.89 -0.77 -6.67
N GLN A 17 -6.13 0.43 -7.22
CA GLN A 17 -6.89 0.67 -8.44
C GLN A 17 -5.99 1.28 -9.52
N PHE A 18 -6.04 0.70 -10.72
CA PHE A 18 -5.17 1.11 -11.81
C PHE A 18 -5.80 0.81 -13.18
N SER A 19 -5.23 1.42 -14.22
CA SER A 19 -5.52 1.14 -15.62
C SER A 19 -4.26 0.90 -16.40
N TRP A 20 -4.39 0.42 -17.62
CA TRP A 20 -3.30 0.32 -18.58
C TRP A 20 -3.72 0.85 -19.93
N LYS A 21 -2.81 1.53 -20.62
CA LYS A 21 -3.07 2.02 -21.97
C LYS A 21 -2.23 1.23 -22.99
N PRO A 22 -2.86 0.54 -23.96
CA PRO A 22 -2.13 0.01 -25.10
C PRO A 22 -1.71 1.15 -26.03
N GLN A 23 -0.45 1.15 -26.45
CA GLN A 23 0.09 2.07 -27.45
C GLN A 23 0.46 1.30 -28.71
N GLY A 24 0.14 1.85 -29.88
CA GLY A 24 0.50 1.24 -31.17
C GLY A 24 -0.44 0.13 -31.66
N GLY A 25 -1.66 0.06 -31.13
CA GLY A 25 -2.72 -0.88 -31.53
C GLY A 25 -3.50 -1.42 -30.32
N THR A 26 -4.70 -1.94 -30.53
CA THR A 26 -5.47 -2.67 -29.51
C THR A 26 -5.10 -4.14 -29.57
N GLY A 27 -4.89 -4.79 -28.41
CA GLY A 27 -4.83 -6.25 -28.39
C GLY A 27 -6.23 -6.80 -28.60
N ASP A 28 -6.43 -7.68 -29.58
CA ASP A 28 -7.75 -8.31 -29.83
C ASP A 28 -8.12 -9.37 -28.76
N GLY A 29 -7.15 -9.76 -27.92
CA GLY A 29 -7.33 -10.75 -26.85
C GLY A 29 -7.48 -10.13 -25.46
N PRO A 30 -7.98 -10.92 -24.48
CA PRO A 30 -8.11 -10.45 -23.11
C PRO A 30 -6.74 -10.23 -22.45
N TYR A 31 -6.71 -9.31 -21.49
CA TYR A 31 -5.59 -9.05 -20.60
C TYR A 31 -5.58 -10.04 -19.45
N THR A 32 -4.43 -10.65 -19.19
CA THR A 32 -4.16 -11.37 -17.94
C THR A 32 -3.50 -10.40 -16.97
N VAL A 33 -4.15 -10.15 -15.85
CA VAL A 33 -3.71 -9.18 -14.84
C VAL A 33 -3.41 -9.91 -13.55
N ARG A 34 -2.18 -9.77 -13.06
CA ARG A 34 -1.71 -10.41 -11.83
C ARG A 34 -1.30 -9.39 -10.79
N LEU A 35 -1.60 -9.70 -9.54
CA LEU A 35 -1.11 -8.96 -8.38
C LEU A 35 -0.39 -9.94 -7.45
N LEU A 36 0.94 -9.82 -7.37
CA LEU A 36 1.78 -10.64 -6.50
C LEU A 36 2.14 -9.84 -5.24
N GLY A 37 1.85 -10.38 -4.07
CA GLY A 37 2.26 -9.80 -2.79
C GLY A 37 2.52 -10.85 -1.72
N LYS A 38 2.71 -10.40 -0.48
CA LYS A 38 2.96 -11.31 0.66
C LYS A 38 1.80 -12.29 0.91
N SER A 39 0.58 -11.89 0.58
CA SER A 39 -0.64 -12.70 0.74
C SER A 39 -0.84 -13.73 -0.37
N GLY A 40 0.06 -13.81 -1.34
CA GLY A 40 -0.04 -14.69 -2.51
C GLY A 40 -0.22 -13.93 -3.82
N GLU A 41 -0.58 -14.67 -4.86
CA GLU A 41 -0.88 -14.15 -6.20
C GLU A 41 -2.40 -14.11 -6.41
N MET A 42 -2.89 -13.01 -6.97
CA MET A 42 -4.26 -12.88 -7.45
C MET A 42 -4.21 -12.68 -8.97
N GLU A 43 -5.03 -13.40 -9.72
CA GLU A 43 -5.10 -13.30 -11.19
C GLU A 43 -6.54 -12.95 -11.64
N ARG A 44 -6.64 -12.14 -12.70
CA ARG A 44 -7.89 -11.85 -13.41
C ARG A 44 -7.66 -11.84 -14.92
N ILE A 45 -8.67 -12.27 -15.67
CA ILE A 45 -8.71 -12.18 -17.14
C ILE A 45 -9.79 -11.17 -17.51
N LEU A 46 -9.44 -10.10 -18.22
CA LEU A 46 -10.31 -8.93 -18.47
C LEU A 46 -10.22 -8.47 -19.92
N TYR A 47 -11.32 -7.94 -20.47
CA TYR A 47 -11.30 -7.25 -21.77
C TYR A 47 -11.19 -5.73 -21.60
N GLU A 48 -11.53 -5.24 -20.41
CA GLU A 48 -11.37 -3.86 -20.00
C GLU A 48 -9.90 -3.52 -19.75
N THR A 49 -9.60 -2.23 -19.67
CA THR A 49 -8.25 -1.70 -19.46
C THR A 49 -8.05 -1.12 -18.06
N SER A 50 -8.90 -1.49 -17.10
CA SER A 50 -8.79 -1.06 -15.70
C SER A 50 -9.32 -2.13 -14.75
N THR A 51 -8.82 -2.10 -13.52
CA THR A 51 -9.26 -3.00 -12.45
C THR A 51 -8.90 -2.44 -11.08
N ALA A 52 -9.48 -3.04 -10.03
CA ALA A 52 -9.11 -2.82 -8.64
C ALA A 52 -8.97 -4.16 -7.91
N PHE A 53 -7.91 -4.27 -7.11
CA PHE A 53 -7.75 -5.34 -6.13
C PHE A 53 -8.02 -4.77 -4.74
N GLU A 54 -8.84 -5.47 -3.97
CA GLU A 54 -9.29 -5.07 -2.63
C GLU A 54 -8.84 -6.11 -1.60
N ASN A 55 -9.11 -5.84 -0.31
CA ASN A 55 -8.73 -6.69 0.83
C ASN A 55 -7.22 -6.95 0.90
N LEU A 56 -6.44 -5.95 0.50
CA LEU A 56 -4.98 -5.99 0.58
C LEU A 56 -4.50 -5.67 1.99
N LEU A 57 -3.28 -6.10 2.30
CA LEU A 57 -2.64 -5.81 3.58
C LEU A 57 -2.10 -4.37 3.59
N PRO A 58 -2.36 -3.59 4.65
CA PRO A 58 -1.78 -2.26 4.85
C PRO A 58 -0.25 -2.27 4.87
N GLY A 59 0.37 -1.23 4.31
CA GLY A 59 1.82 -1.02 4.31
C GLY A 59 2.62 -2.06 3.53
N CYS A 60 1.98 -2.91 2.74
CA CYS A 60 2.62 -4.01 2.02
C CYS A 60 2.90 -3.66 0.55
N GLN A 61 4.00 -4.22 0.04
CA GLN A 61 4.38 -4.08 -1.36
C GLN A 61 3.71 -5.17 -2.20
N TYR A 62 3.25 -4.76 -3.38
CA TYR A 62 2.65 -5.60 -4.40
C TYR A 62 3.28 -5.30 -5.77
N GLN A 63 3.40 -6.33 -6.60
CA GLN A 63 3.81 -6.21 -7.99
C GLN A 63 2.60 -6.49 -8.88
N ILE A 64 2.23 -5.49 -9.68
CA ILE A 64 1.23 -5.59 -10.75
C ILE A 64 1.93 -6.12 -11.99
N SER A 65 1.32 -7.07 -12.68
CA SER A 65 1.69 -7.48 -14.04
C SER A 65 0.45 -7.46 -14.95
N VAL A 66 0.61 -6.96 -16.17
CA VAL A 66 -0.43 -6.97 -17.21
C VAL A 66 0.16 -7.58 -18.46
N ASP A 67 -0.43 -8.68 -18.91
CA ASP A 67 -0.02 -9.45 -20.06
C ASP A 67 -1.14 -9.51 -21.10
N VAL A 68 -0.80 -9.40 -22.38
CA VAL A 68 -1.73 -9.61 -23.49
C VAL A 68 -1.04 -10.35 -24.62
N SER A 69 -1.73 -11.36 -25.16
CA SER A 69 -1.29 -12.08 -26.36
C SER A 69 -2.01 -11.48 -27.57
N THR A 70 -1.23 -11.00 -28.54
CA THR A 70 -1.75 -10.53 -29.83
C THR A 70 -1.36 -11.51 -30.93
N CYS A 71 -1.99 -11.43 -32.11
CA CYS A 71 -1.68 -12.31 -33.25
C CYS A 71 -0.21 -12.31 -33.66
N SER A 72 0.56 -11.28 -33.30
CA SER A 72 1.95 -11.11 -33.69
C SER A 72 2.95 -11.20 -32.54
N LYS A 73 2.53 -10.93 -31.30
CA LYS A 73 3.44 -10.90 -30.14
C LYS A 73 2.71 -10.93 -28.79
N ASN A 74 3.39 -11.46 -27.78
CA ASN A 74 3.00 -11.28 -26.38
C ASN A 74 3.63 -10.00 -25.82
N VAL A 75 2.82 -9.16 -25.18
CA VAL A 75 3.25 -7.90 -24.57
C VAL A 75 2.97 -7.97 -23.08
N SER A 76 3.95 -7.58 -22.28
CA SER A 76 3.88 -7.59 -20.82
C SER A 76 4.41 -6.27 -20.27
N THR A 77 3.85 -5.83 -19.14
CA THR A 77 4.37 -4.70 -18.35
C THR A 77 4.12 -4.96 -16.88
N SER A 78 4.96 -4.39 -16.02
CA SER A 78 4.86 -4.57 -14.56
C SER A 78 5.15 -3.29 -13.79
N LEU A 79 4.49 -3.12 -12.65
CA LEU A 79 4.69 -1.98 -11.75
C LEU A 79 4.64 -2.44 -10.30
N THR A 80 5.63 -2.02 -9.52
CA THR A 80 5.64 -2.23 -8.07
C THR A 80 4.99 -1.05 -7.35
N VAL A 81 4.08 -1.33 -6.44
CA VAL A 81 3.33 -0.35 -5.65
C VAL A 81 3.23 -0.81 -4.20
N ARG A 82 3.11 0.12 -3.25
CA ARG A 82 2.92 -0.18 -1.83
C ARG A 82 1.61 0.42 -1.36
N THR A 83 0.80 -0.36 -0.65
CA THR A 83 -0.43 0.12 0.00
C THR A 83 -0.09 1.08 1.13
N ALA A 84 -0.99 2.01 1.43
CA ALA A 84 -0.79 2.93 2.55
C ALA A 84 -0.69 2.14 3.88
N ALA A 85 0.12 2.63 4.82
CA ALA A 85 0.13 2.05 6.15
C ALA A 85 -1.17 2.39 6.88
N GLU A 86 -1.64 1.48 7.74
CA GLU A 86 -2.75 1.78 8.64
C GLU A 86 -2.20 2.53 9.86
N VAL A 87 -2.85 3.64 10.20
CA VAL A 87 -2.50 4.45 11.37
C VAL A 87 -3.50 4.10 12.47
N TYR A 88 -3.01 3.46 13.53
CA TYR A 88 -3.83 3.15 14.71
C TYR A 88 -3.66 4.23 15.77
N ASN A 89 -4.80 4.72 16.28
CA ASN A 89 -4.80 5.58 17.46
C ASN A 89 -4.66 4.71 18.70
N GLY A 90 -3.51 4.79 19.36
CA GLY A 90 -3.24 4.13 20.62
C GLY A 90 -3.23 5.12 21.78
N THR A 91 -3.78 4.71 22.92
CA THR A 91 -3.56 5.39 24.21
C THR A 91 -2.82 4.44 25.13
N THR A 92 -1.75 4.92 25.75
CA THR A 92 -1.06 4.18 26.82
C THR A 92 -1.36 4.83 28.17
N ARG A 93 -1.30 4.05 29.25
CA ARG A 93 -1.50 4.52 30.63
C ARG A 93 -0.35 4.04 31.49
N ILE A 94 0.26 4.98 32.22
CA ILE A 94 1.27 4.70 33.24
C ILE A 94 0.54 4.34 34.54
N THR A 95 0.91 3.22 35.18
CA THR A 95 0.20 2.67 36.36
C THR A 95 1.05 2.60 37.63
N ASN A 96 2.35 2.85 37.54
CA ASN A 96 3.30 2.75 38.64
C ASN A 96 3.48 4.06 39.42
N GLU A 97 2.91 5.17 38.94
CA GLU A 97 2.94 6.47 39.61
C GLU A 97 1.58 7.15 39.55
N ASP A 98 1.21 7.84 40.63
CA ASP A 98 0.05 8.72 40.64
C ASP A 98 0.30 9.97 39.80
N PHE A 99 -0.77 10.46 39.18
CA PHE A 99 -0.70 11.67 38.38
C PHE A 99 -0.44 12.90 39.26
N LYS A 100 0.55 13.71 38.85
CA LYS A 100 0.83 15.03 39.43
C LYS A 100 0.33 16.13 38.48
N PRO A 101 -0.40 17.16 38.97
CA PRO A 101 -0.86 18.28 38.14
C PRO A 101 0.26 18.95 37.31
N GLU A 102 1.48 18.97 37.84
CA GLU A 102 2.68 19.53 37.23
C GLU A 102 3.09 18.81 35.93
N TYR A 103 2.64 17.56 35.72
CA TYR A 103 2.84 16.83 34.47
C TYR A 103 2.09 17.45 33.27
N GLN A 104 1.10 18.32 33.49
CA GLN A 104 0.46 19.07 32.40
C GLN A 104 1.36 20.17 31.83
N ASN A 105 2.34 20.64 32.61
CA ASN A 105 3.28 21.67 32.21
C ASN A 105 4.60 21.04 31.75
N LYS A 106 4.84 20.97 30.43
CA LYS A 106 6.08 20.40 29.87
C LYS A 106 7.37 21.12 30.30
N SER A 107 7.27 22.33 30.86
CA SER A 107 8.41 23.08 31.38
C SER A 107 8.72 22.81 32.84
N SER A 108 7.83 22.13 33.58
CA SER A 108 8.00 21.82 35.00
C SER A 108 9.19 20.88 35.24
N THR A 109 9.72 20.90 36.45
CA THR A 109 10.79 19.98 36.85
C THR A 109 10.26 18.55 36.87
N GLU A 110 9.05 18.35 37.39
CA GLU A 110 8.36 17.07 37.52
C GLU A 110 8.17 16.39 36.16
N PHE A 111 7.70 17.14 35.14
CA PHE A 111 7.55 16.59 33.78
C PHE A 111 8.89 16.17 33.18
N LYS A 112 9.92 17.02 33.30
CA LYS A 112 11.25 16.74 32.73
C LYS A 112 11.92 15.55 33.40
N GLU A 113 11.78 15.40 34.72
CA GLU A 113 12.28 14.23 35.44
C GLU A 113 11.52 12.96 35.08
N PHE A 114 10.19 13.04 34.99
CA PHE A 114 9.35 11.94 34.54
C PHE A 114 9.72 11.50 33.13
N GLU A 115 9.78 12.42 32.15
CA GLU A 115 10.14 12.16 30.76
C GLU A 115 11.54 11.54 30.67
N LYS A 116 12.50 12.06 31.44
CA LYS A 116 13.85 11.50 31.52
C LYS A 116 13.84 10.06 32.01
N LYS A 117 13.13 9.75 33.11
CA LYS A 117 13.01 8.37 33.60
C LYS A 117 12.32 7.45 32.58
N PHE A 118 11.22 7.92 32.00
CA PHE A 118 10.41 7.17 31.05
C PHE A 118 11.18 6.82 29.76
N ILE A 119 12.06 7.71 29.28
CA ILE A 119 12.85 7.48 28.06
C ILE A 119 14.19 6.78 28.36
N MET A 120 14.76 6.96 29.55
CA MET A 120 16.10 6.44 29.87
C MET A 120 16.12 5.03 30.49
N GLU A 121 14.98 4.42 30.82
CA GLU A 121 14.95 2.99 31.18
C GLU A 121 15.09 2.12 29.92
N VAL A 122 16.32 1.66 29.66
CA VAL A 122 16.65 0.50 28.82
C VAL A 122 17.36 -0.53 29.67
#